data_AF-A0A4R8BFC2-F1
#
_entry.id   AF-A0A4R8BFC2-F1
#
_cell.length_a   1.000
_cell.length_b   1.000
_cell.length_c   1.000
_cell.angle_alpha   90.00
_cell.angle_beta   90.00
_cell.angle_gamma   90.00
#
_symmetry.space_group_name_H-M   'P 1'
#
loop_
_entity.id
_entity.type
_entity.pdbx_description
1 polymer ?
#
loop_
_entity_poly.entity_id
_entity_poly.type
_entity_poly.pdbx_seq_one_letter_code
_entity_poly.pdbx_strand_id
1 'polypeptide(L)'
;MVNYKDFSNFINEVNLNNVFNIKSELSRLIMFLNGEKKLINEAIDYATENSDFKFEEHIYFPLEIELTTVEDYYSYEKALLLDNFSEQRLHKVIELYHQLSKSKIAEETNTEATVNKKQIVMVTIVVVVLAAVAYKCLK
;
A
#
# COMPACT_ATOMS: atom_id res chain seq x y z
N MET A 1 17.09 0.08 7.78
CA MET A 1 16.43 0.40 6.49
C MET A 1 16.12 -0.92 5.84
N VAL A 2 14.86 -1.19 5.48
CA VAL A 2 14.44 -2.48 4.90
C VAL A 2 14.99 -2.60 3.49
N ASN A 3 15.56 -3.75 3.13
CA ASN A 3 16.15 -4.04 1.82
C ASN A 3 15.61 -5.37 1.27
N TYR A 4 15.60 -5.56 -0.05
CA TYR A 4 15.15 -6.82 -0.68
C TYR A 4 15.92 -8.07 -0.18
N LYS A 5 17.16 -7.91 0.27
CA LYS A 5 17.98 -8.98 0.85
C LYS A 5 17.46 -9.51 2.17
N ASP A 6 16.60 -8.75 2.86
CA ASP A 6 15.94 -9.18 4.09
C ASP A 6 14.82 -10.21 3.83
N PHE A 7 14.44 -10.42 2.56
CA PHE A 7 13.35 -11.31 2.16
C PHE A 7 13.92 -12.65 1.65
N SER A 8 14.19 -13.56 2.58
CA SER A 8 14.82 -14.86 2.28
C SER A 8 14.05 -15.68 1.23
N ASN A 9 12.72 -15.61 1.22
CA ASN A 9 11.93 -16.28 0.18
C ASN A 9 12.24 -15.75 -1.21
N PHE A 10 12.27 -14.44 -1.41
CA PHE A 10 12.65 -13.85 -2.71
C PHE A 10 14.02 -14.34 -3.18
N ILE A 11 15.02 -14.30 -2.28
CA ILE A 11 16.38 -14.79 -2.59
C ILE A 11 16.38 -16.27 -2.94
N ASN A 12 15.64 -17.09 -2.22
CA ASN A 12 15.54 -18.53 -2.49
C ASN A 12 14.89 -18.80 -3.84
N GLU A 13 13.80 -18.11 -4.20
CA GLU A 13 13.11 -18.30 -5.47
C GLU A 13 13.97 -17.84 -6.67
N VAL A 14 14.77 -16.78 -6.50
CA VAL A 14 15.80 -16.38 -7.49
C VAL A 14 16.84 -17.48 -7.66
N ASN A 15 17.39 -18.00 -6.57
CA ASN A 15 18.41 -19.07 -6.61
C ASN A 15 17.85 -20.40 -7.18
N LEU A 16 16.57 -20.69 -6.95
CA LEU A 16 15.87 -21.85 -7.51
C LEU A 16 15.38 -21.59 -8.95
N ASN A 17 15.59 -20.39 -9.48
CA ASN A 17 15.17 -19.97 -10.81
C ASN A 17 13.66 -20.16 -11.07
N ASN A 18 12.83 -19.92 -10.06
CA ASN A 18 11.39 -20.09 -10.16
C ASN A 18 10.73 -18.78 -10.62
N VAL A 19 10.69 -18.55 -11.93
CA VAL A 19 10.24 -17.28 -12.54
C VAL A 19 8.85 -16.84 -12.04
N PHE A 20 7.90 -17.76 -11.89
CA PHE A 20 6.56 -17.42 -11.38
C PHE A 20 6.61 -16.88 -9.95
N ASN A 21 7.34 -17.55 -9.06
CA ASN A 21 7.48 -17.11 -7.68
C ASN A 21 8.33 -15.84 -7.54
N ILE A 22 9.33 -15.65 -8.40
CA ILE A 22 10.10 -14.40 -8.47
C ILE A 22 9.16 -13.22 -8.77
N LYS A 23 8.28 -13.33 -9.77
CA LYS A 23 7.27 -12.29 -10.07
C LYS A 23 6.34 -12.02 -8.88
N SER A 24 5.87 -13.08 -8.23
CA SER A 24 5.03 -12.99 -7.03
C SER A 24 5.71 -12.22 -5.90
N GLU A 25 6.96 -12.58 -5.59
CA GLU A 25 7.72 -11.92 -4.54
C GLU A 25 8.08 -10.47 -4.91
N LEU A 26 8.45 -10.17 -6.17
CA LEU A 26 8.64 -8.79 -6.64
C LEU A 26 7.36 -7.94 -6.48
N SER A 27 6.19 -8.50 -6.82
CA SER A 27 4.88 -7.84 -6.62
C SER A 27 4.58 -7.57 -5.14
N ARG A 28 5.01 -8.46 -4.23
CA ARG A 28 4.90 -8.25 -2.77
C ARG A 28 5.88 -7.19 -2.25
N LEU A 29 7.11 -7.17 -2.77
CA LEU A 29 8.14 -6.21 -2.38
C LEU A 29 7.70 -4.76 -2.61
N ILE A 30 6.85 -4.49 -3.60
CA ILE A 30 6.25 -3.16 -3.80
C ILE A 30 5.61 -2.64 -2.51
N MET A 31 4.85 -3.48 -1.80
CA MET A 31 4.21 -3.09 -0.54
C MET A 31 5.21 -2.98 0.60
N PHE A 32 6.11 -3.95 0.76
CA PHE A 32 7.07 -3.97 1.88
C PHE A 32 8.13 -2.87 1.81
N LEU A 33 8.47 -2.42 0.60
CA LEU A 33 9.39 -1.33 0.35
C LEU A 33 8.65 0.00 0.15
N ASN A 34 7.36 0.08 0.49
CA ASN A 34 6.53 1.28 0.36
C ASN A 34 6.53 1.92 -1.05
N GLY A 35 6.66 1.10 -2.10
CA GLY A 35 6.73 1.57 -3.49
C GLY A 35 8.01 2.36 -3.80
N GLU A 36 9.06 2.23 -2.98
CA GLU A 36 10.34 2.91 -3.21
C GLU A 36 10.99 2.33 -4.47
N LYS A 37 10.99 3.13 -5.55
CA LYS A 37 11.39 2.67 -6.88
C LYS A 37 12.83 2.16 -6.95
N LYS A 38 13.74 2.76 -6.20
CA LYS A 38 15.16 2.41 -6.25
C LYS A 38 15.38 1.00 -5.67
N LEU A 39 14.82 0.71 -4.50
CA LEU A 39 14.91 -0.57 -3.81
C LEU A 39 14.17 -1.67 -4.59
N ILE A 40 13.05 -1.34 -5.23
CA ILE A 40 12.34 -2.28 -6.12
C ILE A 40 13.19 -2.59 -7.35
N ASN A 41 13.80 -1.58 -7.98
CA ASN A 41 14.69 -1.78 -9.13
C ASN A 41 15.94 -2.58 -8.74
N GLU A 42 16.54 -2.33 -7.57
CA GLU A 42 17.66 -3.14 -7.07
C GLU A 42 17.28 -4.64 -6.93
N ALA A 43 16.04 -4.94 -6.51
CA ALA A 43 15.54 -6.32 -6.44
C ALA A 43 15.35 -6.92 -7.84
N ILE A 44 14.82 -6.14 -8.78
CA ILE A 44 14.60 -6.54 -10.17
C ILE A 44 15.92 -6.81 -10.89
N ASP A 45 16.91 -5.94 -10.71
CA ASP A 45 18.25 -6.09 -11.25
C ASP A 45 18.87 -7.39 -10.72
N TYR A 46 18.77 -7.63 -9.40
CA TYR A 46 19.23 -8.86 -8.79
C TYR A 46 18.55 -10.11 -9.39
N ALA A 47 17.22 -10.12 -9.55
CA ALA A 47 16.51 -11.23 -10.18
C ALA A 47 16.94 -11.43 -11.65
N THR A 48 17.10 -10.34 -12.40
CA THR A 48 17.49 -10.35 -13.81
C THR A 48 18.90 -10.88 -14.01
N GLU A 49 19.82 -10.58 -13.10
CA GLU A 49 21.22 -11.02 -13.16
C GLU A 49 21.42 -12.46 -12.71
N ASN A 50 20.56 -12.97 -11.81
CA ASN A 50 20.78 -14.25 -11.12
C ASN A 50 19.76 -15.35 -11.48
N SER A 51 18.83 -15.08 -12.40
CA SER A 51 17.82 -16.03 -12.85
C SER A 51 17.38 -15.77 -14.30
N ASP A 52 16.48 -16.60 -14.81
CA ASP A 52 15.85 -16.45 -16.12
C ASP A 52 14.71 -15.41 -16.11
N PHE A 53 14.42 -14.80 -14.96
CA PHE A 53 13.49 -13.68 -14.92
C PHE A 53 13.96 -12.56 -15.85
N LYS A 54 13.04 -12.08 -16.68
CA LYS A 54 13.19 -10.91 -17.55
C LYS A 54 11.88 -10.14 -17.58
N PHE A 55 11.97 -8.84 -17.84
CA PHE A 55 10.79 -8.08 -18.25
C PHE A 55 10.21 -8.66 -19.54
N GLU A 56 8.89 -8.68 -19.58
CA GLU A 56 8.14 -9.07 -20.77
C GLU A 56 7.71 -7.84 -21.57
N GLU A 57 7.44 -8.05 -22.85
CA GLU A 57 6.72 -7.05 -23.64
C GLU A 57 5.34 -6.78 -23.04
N HIS A 58 4.94 -5.51 -23.04
CA HIS A 58 3.68 -5.11 -22.45
C HIS A 58 2.50 -5.64 -23.26
N ILE A 59 1.62 -6.39 -22.60
CA ILE A 59 0.37 -6.88 -23.18
C ILE A 59 -0.78 -6.05 -22.62
N TYR A 60 -1.56 -5.45 -23.51
CA TYR A 60 -2.82 -4.79 -23.15
C TYR A 60 -3.90 -5.85 -22.94
N PHE A 61 -4.52 -5.85 -21.77
CA PHE A 61 -5.69 -6.67 -21.48
C PHE A 61 -6.94 -5.80 -21.63
N PRO A 62 -7.97 -6.27 -22.35
CA PRO A 62 -9.23 -5.57 -22.40
C PRO A 62 -9.84 -5.50 -20.99
N LEU A 63 -10.34 -4.33 -20.62
CA LEU A 63 -11.11 -4.13 -19.39
C LEU A 63 -12.51 -4.67 -19.60
N GLU A 64 -12.79 -5.85 -19.06
CA GLU A 64 -14.13 -6.46 -19.06
C GLU A 64 -14.97 -6.04 -17.84
N ILE A 65 -14.35 -5.35 -16.89
CA ILE A 65 -14.96 -4.90 -15.63
C ILE A 65 -14.85 -3.38 -15.48
N GLU A 66 -15.86 -2.78 -14.86
CA GLU A 66 -15.84 -1.37 -14.50
C GLU A 66 -14.99 -1.17 -13.24
N LEU A 67 -13.91 -0.39 -13.36
CA LEU A 67 -13.02 -0.03 -12.26
C LEU A 67 -13.32 1.39 -11.81
N THR A 68 -13.73 1.57 -10.55
CA THR A 68 -14.26 2.86 -10.06
C THR A 68 -13.37 3.53 -9.02
N THR A 69 -12.59 2.75 -8.27
CA THR A 69 -11.71 3.24 -7.21
C THR A 69 -10.25 2.94 -7.50
N VAL A 70 -9.33 3.73 -6.93
CA VAL A 70 -7.88 3.47 -7.00
C VAL A 70 -7.53 2.06 -6.50
N GLU A 71 -8.30 1.53 -5.54
CA GLU A 71 -8.12 0.18 -5.00
C GLU A 71 -8.48 -0.90 -6.02
N ASP A 72 -9.55 -0.68 -6.79
CA ASP A 72 -9.93 -1.55 -7.91
C ASP A 72 -8.81 -1.58 -8.96
N TYR A 73 -8.34 -0.40 -9.39
CA TYR A 73 -7.25 -0.28 -10.37
C TYR A 73 -5.96 -0.93 -9.87
N TYR A 74 -5.58 -0.70 -8.60
CA TYR A 74 -4.39 -1.29 -8.01
C TYR A 74 -4.48 -2.82 -7.98
N SER A 75 -5.62 -3.36 -7.52
CA SER A 75 -5.84 -4.80 -7.44
C SER A 75 -5.81 -5.45 -8.83
N TYR A 76 -6.42 -4.80 -9.82
CA TYR A 76 -6.42 -5.25 -11.21
C TYR A 76 -5.01 -5.28 -11.80
N GLU A 77 -4.29 -4.17 -11.79
CA GLU A 77 -2.94 -4.10 -12.35
C GLU A 77 -1.96 -5.00 -11.61
N LYS A 78 -2.12 -5.15 -10.28
CA LYS A 78 -1.28 -6.06 -9.49
C LYS A 78 -1.50 -7.52 -9.85
N ALA A 79 -2.75 -7.93 -10.13
CA ALA A 79 -3.04 -9.28 -10.60
C ALA A 79 -2.39 -9.53 -11.98
N LEU A 80 -2.58 -8.60 -12.92
CA LEU A 80 -1.99 -8.69 -14.26
C LEU A 80 -0.46 -8.61 -14.28
N LEU A 81 0.16 -8.05 -13.24
CA LEU A 81 1.63 -7.99 -13.12
C LEU A 81 2.24 -9.39 -12.98
N LEU A 82 1.50 -10.34 -12.39
CA LEU A 82 1.95 -11.74 -12.30
C LEU A 82 1.91 -12.44 -13.66
N ASP A 83 0.83 -12.20 -14.41
CA ASP A 83 0.61 -12.83 -15.71
C ASP A 83 1.56 -12.25 -16.78
N ASN A 84 1.78 -10.94 -16.76
CA ASN A 84 2.69 -10.25 -17.67
C ASN A 84 3.47 -9.15 -16.94
N PHE A 85 4.70 -9.50 -16.56
CA PHE A 85 5.59 -8.64 -15.77
C PHE A 85 6.33 -7.68 -16.70
N SER A 86 5.63 -6.62 -17.12
CA SER A 86 6.18 -5.55 -17.96
C SER A 86 6.54 -4.31 -17.13
N GLU A 87 7.51 -3.53 -17.62
CA GLU A 87 7.96 -2.30 -16.96
C GLU A 87 6.81 -1.29 -16.81
N GLN A 88 5.97 -1.17 -17.85
CA GLN A 88 4.80 -0.29 -17.87
C GLN A 88 3.82 -0.68 -16.76
N ARG A 89 3.55 -1.98 -16.58
CA ARG A 89 2.63 -2.45 -15.55
C ARG A 89 3.23 -2.28 -14.16
N LEU A 90 4.50 -2.59 -13.98
CA LEU A 90 5.21 -2.36 -12.72
C LEU A 90 5.11 -0.88 -12.30
N HIS A 91 5.41 0.03 -13.21
CA HIS A 91 5.29 1.46 -12.97
C HIS A 91 3.87 1.86 -12.58
N LYS A 92 2.86 1.30 -13.25
CA LYS A 92 1.46 1.59 -12.92
C LYS A 92 1.07 1.09 -11.53
N VAL A 93 1.50 -0.11 -11.15
CA VAL A 93 1.24 -0.67 -9.81
C VAL A 93 1.88 0.18 -8.72
N ILE A 94 3.12 0.65 -8.90
CA ILE A 94 3.80 1.54 -7.95
C ILE A 94 3.07 2.88 -7.84
N GLU A 95 2.67 3.46 -8.98
CA GLU A 95 1.89 4.71 -9.02
C GLU A 95 0.58 4.59 -8.22
N LEU A 96 -0.19 3.53 -8.49
CA LEU A 96 -1.47 3.26 -7.82
C LEU A 96 -1.29 2.99 -6.32
N TYR A 97 -0.22 2.27 -5.94
CA TYR A 97 0.11 2.05 -4.53
C TYR A 97 0.34 3.37 -3.78
N HIS A 98 1.04 4.33 -4.38
CA HIS A 98 1.24 5.66 -3.78
C HIS A 98 -0.04 6.50 -3.74
N GLN A 99 -0.97 6.30 -4.67
CA GLN A 99 -2.29 6.95 -4.61
C GLN A 99 -3.15 6.37 -3.49
N LEU A 100 -3.09 5.05 -3.28
CA LEU A 100 -3.78 4.37 -2.17
C LEU A 100 -3.29 4.87 -0.81
N SER A 101 -1.97 4.94 -0.61
CA SER A 101 -1.42 5.40 0.67
C SER A 101 -1.80 6.85 0.99
N LYS A 102 -1.84 7.73 -0.02
CA LYS A 102 -2.31 9.12 0.14
C LYS A 102 -3.79 9.20 0.47
N SER A 103 -4.62 8.36 -0.15
CA SER A 103 -6.07 8.35 0.08
C SER A 103 -6.40 7.93 1.52
N LYS A 104 -5.71 6.92 2.05
CA LYS A 104 -5.85 6.49 3.45
C LYS A 104 -5.44 7.58 4.45
N ILE A 105 -4.35 8.30 4.19
CA ILE A 105 -3.90 9.42 5.04
C ILE A 105 -4.92 10.58 5.02
N ALA A 106 -5.54 10.86 3.87
CA ALA A 106 -6.55 11.92 3.73
C ALA A 106 -7.86 11.58 4.46
N GLU A 107 -8.27 10.31 4.50
CA GLU A 107 -9.44 9.86 5.27
C GLU A 107 -9.19 9.96 6.78
N GLU A 108 -8.00 9.60 7.25
CA GLU A 108 -7.62 9.72 8.66
C GLU A 108 -7.57 11.18 9.14
N THR A 109 -6.96 12.08 8.34
CA THR A 109 -6.91 13.52 8.68
C THR A 109 -8.28 14.19 8.67
N ASN A 110 -9.18 13.81 7.75
CA ASN A 110 -10.56 14.31 7.74
C ASN A 110 -11.38 13.76 8.92
N THR A 111 -11.12 12.53 9.36
CA THR A 111 -11.80 11.93 10.50
C THR A 111 -11.38 12.62 11.82
N GLU A 112 -10.09 12.91 12.01
CA GLU A 112 -9.60 13.66 13.18
C GLU A 112 -10.12 15.12 13.21
N ALA A 113 -10.19 15.81 12.07
CA ALA A 113 -10.75 17.16 11.99
C ALA A 113 -12.25 17.22 12.34
N THR A 114 -13.00 16.16 12.02
CA THR A 114 -14.45 16.11 12.25
C THR A 114 -14.80 15.70 13.69
N VAL A 115 -13.98 14.86 14.32
CA VAL A 115 -14.14 14.44 15.72
C VAL A 115 -13.86 15.59 16.71
N ASN A 116 -13.06 16.59 16.32
CA ASN A 116 -12.59 17.65 17.22
C ASN A 116 -13.65 18.70 17.64
N LYS A 117 -14.73 18.94 16.85
CA LYS A 117 -15.74 19.95 17.23
C LYS A 117 -16.89 19.43 18.08
N LYS A 118 -17.31 18.17 17.91
CA LYS A 118 -18.46 17.61 18.65
C LYS A 118 -18.07 17.01 20.00
N GLN A 119 -16.88 16.41 20.12
CA GLN A 119 -16.44 15.81 21.40
C GLN A 119 -16.01 16.84 22.45
N ILE A 120 -15.37 17.96 22.05
CA ILE A 120 -14.97 19.02 22.99
C ILE A 120 -16.18 19.65 23.70
N VAL A 121 -17.29 19.87 22.98
CA VAL A 121 -18.51 20.48 23.55
C VAL A 121 -19.17 19.56 24.58
N MET A 122 -19.22 18.25 24.33
CA MET A 122 -19.81 17.27 25.26
C MET A 122 -19.01 17.17 26.57
N VAL A 123 -17.67 17.16 26.50
CA VAL A 123 -16.82 17.06 27.70
C VAL A 123 -16.96 18.31 28.57
N THR A 124 -17.09 19.50 27.97
CA THR A 124 -17.20 20.75 28.74
C THR A 124 -18.53 20.86 29.48
N ILE A 125 -19.64 20.39 28.89
CA ILE A 125 -20.96 20.39 29.54
C ILE A 125 -20.98 19.45 30.74
N VAL A 126 -20.40 18.25 30.63
CA VAL A 126 -20.40 17.26 31.72
C VAL A 126 -19.60 17.77 32.93
N VAL A 127 -18.45 18.42 32.70
CA VAL A 127 -17.62 18.99 33.77
C VAL A 127 -18.34 20.14 34.50
N VAL A 128 -19.04 21.00 33.77
CA VAL A 128 -19.80 22.11 34.36
C VAL A 128 -21.00 21.61 35.17
N VAL A 129 -21.71 20.59 34.69
CA VAL A 129 -22.84 19.99 35.42
C VAL A 129 -22.36 19.30 36.71
N LEU A 130 -21.26 18.55 36.66
CA LEU A 130 -20.70 17.89 37.85
C LEU A 130 -20.21 18.91 38.89
N ALA A 131 -19.58 20.00 38.46
CA ALA A 131 -19.15 21.08 39.35
C ALA A 131 -20.35 21.79 40.02
N ALA A 132 -21.44 22.02 39.28
CA ALA A 132 -22.65 22.63 39.84
C ALA A 132 -23.38 21.73 40.85
N VAL A 133 -23.40 20.41 40.61
CA VAL A 133 -23.96 19.43 41.55
C VAL A 133 -23.12 19.35 42.82
N ALA A 134 -21.79 19.28 42.70
CA ALA A 134 -20.89 19.25 43.84
C ALA A 134 -21.03 20.53 44.71
N TYR A 135 -21.13 21.71 44.08
CA TYR A 135 -21.33 22.98 44.79
C TYR A 135 -22.66 23.02 45.57
N LYS A 136 -23.74 22.45 45.01
CA LYS A 136 -25.02 22.33 45.72
C LYS A 136 -25.01 21.30 46.85
N CYS A 137 -24.17 20.27 46.80
CA CYS A 137 -24.04 19.30 47.89
C CYS A 137 -23.17 19.80 49.05
N LEU A 138 -22.35 20.83 48.84
CA LEU A 138 -21.45 21.42 49.85
C LEU A 138 -22.05 22.63 50.59
N LYS A 139 -23.28 23.05 50.25
CA LYS A 139 -23.98 24.17 50.87
C LYS A 139 -25.34 23.72 51.43
#